data_AF-A0A6I6WRI8-F1
#
_entry.id   AF-A0A6I6WRI8-F1
#
_cell.length_a   1.000
_cell.length_b   1.000
_cell.length_c   1.000
_cell.angle_alpha   90.00
_cell.angle_beta   90.00
_cell.angle_gamma   90.00
#
_symmetry.space_group_name_H-M   'P 1'
#
loop_
_entity.id
_entity.type
_entity.pdbx_description
1 polymer ?
#
loop_
_entity_poly.entity_id
_entity_poly.type
_entity_poly.pdbx_seq_one_letter_code
_entity_poly.pdbx_strand_id
1 'polypeptide(L)'
;MNTSLAAVAGDHIVEPYSPNCERLLEAADHLLIGVSPGNSYFGIPTLTRILTWAHATFRRIDVIVPDRSLAANYRAQGYSEQVAHKKARTEISSVRRRIRRAWERSGIPEHEQRTHLLSELALLPAYEKLHRRVREALASDERVFDVCQRTTSRAVPVAEQTGEGTGSVAVPAPGPHLALDYLIDEMPFFIDTPNILGVPSSLVNYHMPVPFAGLLYTGDGPLRAPSHQGLILLRDRAAER
;
A
#
# COMPACT_ATOMS: atom_id res chain seq x y z
N MET A 1 4.97 -30.13 -18.56
CA MET A 1 4.47 -29.59 -17.27
C MET A 1 5.23 -28.30 -16.99
N ASN A 2 4.63 -27.16 -17.34
CA ASN A 2 5.00 -25.84 -16.80
C ASN A 2 3.92 -24.86 -17.24
N THR A 3 2.81 -24.85 -16.53
CA THR A 3 1.76 -23.85 -16.70
C THR A 3 2.13 -22.72 -15.75
N SER A 4 2.59 -21.61 -16.34
CA SER A 4 2.94 -20.36 -15.67
C SER A 4 1.98 -20.06 -14.51
N LEU A 5 2.55 -19.89 -13.32
CA LEU A 5 1.91 -19.35 -12.10
C LEU A 5 1.59 -17.85 -12.26
N ALA A 6 1.16 -17.42 -13.45
CA ALA A 6 0.20 -16.32 -13.56
C ALA A 6 -1.14 -16.82 -12.98
N ALA A 7 -1.12 -17.09 -11.67
CA ALA A 7 -2.28 -17.53 -10.90
C ALA A 7 -3.30 -16.41 -10.99
N VAL A 8 -4.37 -16.69 -11.71
CA VAL A 8 -5.49 -15.79 -11.86
C VAL A 8 -6.12 -15.61 -10.47
N ALA A 9 -5.97 -14.42 -9.90
CA ALA A 9 -6.52 -14.04 -8.60
C ALA A 9 -7.99 -13.60 -8.76
N GLY A 10 -8.85 -14.55 -9.12
CA GLY A 10 -10.21 -14.27 -9.59
C GLY A 10 -10.19 -13.57 -10.95
N ASP A 11 -10.37 -12.26 -10.98
CA ASP A 11 -10.22 -11.44 -12.20
C ASP A 11 -8.88 -10.68 -12.23
N HIS A 12 -7.95 -10.92 -11.31
CA HIS A 12 -6.69 -10.18 -11.28
C HIS A 12 -5.52 -10.97 -11.86
N ILE A 13 -4.62 -10.27 -12.54
CA ILE A 13 -3.31 -10.76 -12.94
C ILE A 13 -2.35 -10.48 -11.77
N VAL A 14 -1.69 -11.53 -11.28
CA VAL A 14 -0.64 -11.45 -10.27
C VAL A 14 0.71 -11.32 -10.98
N GLU A 15 1.41 -10.20 -10.77
CA GLU A 15 2.72 -9.95 -11.37
C GLU A 15 3.79 -9.82 -10.27
N PRO A 16 4.63 -10.84 -10.04
CA PRO A 16 5.80 -10.72 -9.18
C PRO A 16 6.79 -9.69 -9.72
N TYR A 17 7.31 -8.82 -8.86
CA TYR A 17 8.20 -7.74 -9.29
C TYR A 17 9.60 -8.22 -9.74
N SER A 18 10.08 -9.35 -9.21
CA SER A 18 11.39 -9.93 -9.52
C SER A 18 11.37 -11.45 -9.38
N PRO A 19 12.39 -12.19 -9.86
CA PRO A 19 12.48 -13.64 -9.68
C PRO A 19 12.45 -14.07 -8.20
N ASN A 20 12.99 -13.24 -7.29
CA ASN A 20 12.85 -13.51 -5.85
C ASN A 20 11.39 -13.40 -5.39
N CYS A 21 10.63 -12.43 -5.91
CA CYS A 21 9.22 -12.28 -5.58
C CYS A 21 8.39 -13.46 -6.10
N GLU A 22 8.74 -14.03 -7.25
CA GLU A 22 8.12 -15.25 -7.78
C GLU A 22 8.35 -16.44 -6.85
N ARG A 23 9.59 -16.65 -6.40
CA ARG A 23 9.91 -17.68 -5.38
C ARG A 23 9.13 -17.47 -4.07
N LEU A 24 8.94 -16.23 -3.63
CA LEU A 24 8.14 -15.91 -2.44
C LEU A 24 6.64 -16.16 -2.66
N LEU A 25 6.14 -15.93 -3.88
CA LEU A 25 4.76 -16.26 -4.26
C LEU A 25 4.53 -17.76 -4.23
N GLU A 26 5.49 -18.56 -4.69
CA GLU A 26 5.44 -20.03 -4.61
C GLU A 26 5.47 -20.54 -3.15
N ALA A 27 6.24 -19.89 -2.27
CA ALA A 27 6.28 -20.24 -0.85
C ALA A 27 4.98 -19.90 -0.11
N ALA A 28 4.32 -18.81 -0.51
CA ALA A 28 3.01 -18.38 -0.05
C ALA A 28 2.85 -18.28 1.48
N ASP A 29 3.90 -17.85 2.20
CA ASP A 29 3.85 -17.74 3.66
C ASP A 29 2.89 -16.63 4.13
N HIS A 30 3.03 -15.43 3.56
CA HIS A 30 2.25 -14.27 3.99
C HIS A 30 2.03 -13.26 2.86
N LEU A 31 0.84 -12.66 2.85
CA LEU A 31 0.53 -11.49 2.02
C LEU A 31 0.07 -10.32 2.89
N LEU A 32 0.73 -9.17 2.72
CA LEU A 32 0.29 -7.88 3.25
C LEU A 32 -0.49 -7.10 2.18
N ILE A 33 -1.73 -6.75 2.50
CA ILE A 33 -2.61 -5.96 1.62
C ILE A 33 -2.72 -4.53 2.17
N GLY A 34 -2.10 -3.57 1.48
CA GLY A 34 -2.21 -2.15 1.81
C GLY A 34 -3.49 -1.54 1.26
N VAL A 35 -4.35 -1.00 2.12
CA VAL A 35 -5.63 -0.40 1.73
C VAL A 35 -5.65 1.09 2.08
N SER A 36 -5.27 1.92 1.11
CA SER A 36 -5.19 3.37 1.30
C SER A 36 -6.57 4.01 1.55
N PRO A 37 -6.72 4.85 2.59
CA PRO A 37 -7.90 5.70 2.79
C PRO A 37 -8.18 6.59 1.57
N GLY A 38 -9.46 6.90 1.30
CA GLY A 38 -9.85 7.70 0.13
C GLY A 38 -9.71 7.02 -1.24
N ASN A 39 -9.03 5.88 -1.35
CA ASN A 39 -8.89 5.17 -2.63
C ASN A 39 -10.17 4.36 -2.98
N SER A 40 -10.79 4.70 -4.11
CA SER A 40 -12.02 4.10 -4.63
C SER A 40 -11.82 2.70 -5.21
N TYR A 41 -10.61 2.35 -5.65
CA TYR A 41 -10.27 1.01 -6.15
C TYR A 41 -10.64 -0.08 -5.13
N PHE A 42 -10.37 0.17 -3.86
CA PHE A 42 -10.65 -0.73 -2.75
C PHE A 42 -12.13 -0.69 -2.31
N GLY A 43 -13.05 -0.81 -3.26
CA GLY A 43 -14.46 -1.06 -2.99
C GLY A 43 -14.67 -2.42 -2.30
N ILE A 44 -15.82 -2.59 -1.65
CA ILE A 44 -16.17 -3.85 -0.98
C ILE A 44 -16.07 -5.06 -1.94
N PRO A 45 -16.59 -5.02 -3.20
CA PRO A 45 -16.48 -6.15 -4.12
C PRO A 45 -15.02 -6.51 -4.44
N THR A 46 -14.18 -5.52 -4.75
CA THR A 46 -12.76 -5.71 -5.07
C THR A 46 -12.00 -6.30 -3.88
N LEU A 47 -12.17 -5.71 -2.69
CA LEU A 47 -11.55 -6.23 -1.47
C LEU A 47 -12.00 -7.67 -1.18
N THR A 48 -13.29 -7.98 -1.35
CA THR A 48 -13.80 -9.35 -1.13
C THR A 48 -13.08 -10.34 -2.05
N ARG A 49 -12.93 -10.02 -3.35
CA ARG A 49 -12.22 -10.87 -4.31
C ARG A 49 -10.76 -11.06 -3.94
N ILE A 50 -10.05 -9.98 -3.60
CA ILE A 50 -8.64 -10.04 -3.20
C ILE A 50 -8.47 -10.88 -1.94
N LEU A 51 -9.30 -10.68 -0.91
CA LEU A 51 -9.23 -11.43 0.34
C LEU A 51 -9.51 -12.91 0.14
N THR A 52 -10.55 -13.26 -0.62
CA THR A 52 -10.88 -14.66 -0.93
C THR A 52 -9.75 -15.36 -1.69
N TRP A 53 -9.17 -14.71 -2.70
CA TRP A 53 -8.01 -15.27 -3.40
C TRP A 53 -6.79 -15.40 -2.49
N ALA A 54 -6.48 -14.36 -1.71
CA ALA A 54 -5.30 -14.34 -0.87
C ALA A 54 -5.38 -15.40 0.23
N HIS A 55 -6.56 -15.62 0.83
CA HIS A 55 -6.78 -16.68 1.81
C HIS A 55 -6.63 -18.08 1.22
N ALA A 56 -7.07 -18.29 -0.02
CA ALA A 56 -6.88 -19.56 -0.72
C ALA A 56 -5.41 -19.83 -1.12
N THR A 57 -4.57 -18.80 -1.16
CA THR A 57 -3.20 -18.88 -1.66
C THR A 57 -2.17 -18.88 -0.53
N PHE A 58 -2.33 -17.98 0.45
CA PHE A 58 -1.33 -17.71 1.47
C PHE A 58 -1.71 -18.30 2.82
N ARG A 59 -0.71 -18.76 3.58
CA ARG A 59 -0.91 -19.31 4.94
C ARG A 59 -1.42 -18.27 5.93
N ARG A 60 -1.10 -17.00 5.69
CA ARG A 60 -1.55 -15.86 6.51
C ARG A 60 -1.71 -14.62 5.65
N ILE A 61 -2.73 -13.83 5.95
CA ILE A 61 -2.98 -12.55 5.30
C ILE A 61 -3.24 -11.48 6.34
N ASP A 62 -2.64 -10.31 6.15
CA ASP A 62 -2.84 -9.15 7.00
C ASP A 62 -3.21 -7.94 6.12
N VAL A 63 -4.22 -7.18 6.55
CA VAL A 63 -4.64 -5.93 5.91
C VAL A 63 -4.12 -4.76 6.73
N ILE A 64 -3.51 -3.77 6.08
CA ILE A 64 -3.03 -2.56 6.75
C ILE A 64 -3.70 -1.31 6.20
N VAL A 65 -4.10 -0.42 7.11
CA VAL A 65 -4.63 0.91 6.80
C VAL A 65 -3.59 1.98 7.20
N PRO A 66 -2.98 2.67 6.23
CA PRO A 66 -2.04 3.77 6.47
C PRO A 66 -2.75 5.03 7.00
N ASP A 67 -2.89 5.12 8.32
CA ASP A 67 -3.64 6.19 9.00
C ASP A 67 -2.75 7.28 9.62
N ARG A 68 -1.50 6.94 9.99
CA ARG A 68 -0.58 7.77 10.77
C ARG A 68 -0.40 9.20 10.23
N SER A 69 -0.03 9.32 8.95
CA SER A 69 0.27 10.62 8.32
C SER A 69 -0.90 11.22 7.52
N LEU A 70 -2.11 10.66 7.61
CA LEU A 70 -3.22 11.06 6.75
C LEU A 70 -3.70 12.50 7.00
N ALA A 71 -3.77 12.92 8.27
CA ALA A 71 -4.14 14.30 8.61
C ALA A 71 -3.07 15.31 8.15
N ALA A 72 -1.78 14.97 8.29
CA ALA A 72 -0.69 15.78 7.78
C ALA A 72 -0.76 15.92 6.26
N ASN A 73 -1.11 14.83 5.57
CA ASN A 73 -1.31 14.84 4.12
C ASN A 73 -2.43 15.81 3.70
N TYR A 74 -3.57 15.82 4.39
CA TYR A 74 -4.62 16.80 4.11
C TYR A 74 -4.20 18.24 4.42
N ARG A 75 -3.38 18.48 5.46
CA ARG A 75 -2.82 19.82 5.70
C ARG A 75 -1.94 20.27 4.53
N ALA A 76 -1.10 19.38 4.00
CA ALA A 76 -0.27 19.66 2.82
C ALA A 76 -1.11 19.95 1.54
N GLN A 77 -2.35 19.47 1.50
CA GLN A 77 -3.34 19.77 0.44
C GLN A 77 -4.07 21.11 0.65
N GLY A 78 -3.76 21.86 1.70
CA GLY A 78 -4.35 23.18 1.98
C GLY A 78 -5.58 23.15 2.90
N TYR A 79 -5.94 22.00 3.49
CA TYR A 79 -7.00 21.97 4.51
C TYR A 79 -6.51 22.58 5.83
N SER A 80 -7.38 23.32 6.52
CA SER A 80 -7.11 23.75 7.90
C SER A 80 -6.94 22.53 8.82
N GLU A 81 -6.21 22.69 9.92
CA GLU A 81 -5.92 21.60 10.85
C GLU A 81 -7.17 20.84 11.29
N GLN A 82 -8.20 21.56 11.74
CA GLN A 82 -9.46 20.96 12.19
C GLN A 82 -10.16 20.17 11.06
N VAL A 83 -10.17 20.70 9.84
CA VAL A 83 -10.78 20.04 8.68
C VAL A 83 -9.97 18.80 8.27
N ALA A 84 -8.65 18.90 8.28
CA ALA A 84 -7.74 17.80 7.96
C ALA A 84 -7.91 16.61 8.92
N HIS A 85 -7.96 16.87 10.24
CA HIS A 85 -8.22 15.83 11.24
C HIS A 85 -9.62 15.21 11.09
N LYS A 86 -10.65 16.03 10.88
CA LYS A 86 -12.02 15.54 10.67
C LYS A 86 -12.11 14.67 9.41
N LYS A 87 -11.46 15.07 8.33
CA LYS A 87 -11.42 14.33 7.07
C LYS A 87 -10.67 13.01 7.24
N ALA A 88 -9.47 13.02 7.81
CA ALA A 88 -8.69 11.82 8.09
C ALA A 88 -9.50 10.78 8.89
N ARG A 89 -10.13 11.20 10.00
CA ARG A 89 -10.96 10.31 10.83
C ARG A 89 -12.13 9.71 10.05
N THR A 90 -12.77 10.51 9.20
CA THR A 90 -13.89 10.05 8.35
C THR A 90 -13.43 8.99 7.37
N GLU A 91 -12.30 9.22 6.68
CA GLU A 91 -11.73 8.31 5.68
C GLU A 91 -11.23 7.00 6.31
N ILE A 92 -10.55 7.08 7.46
CA ILE A 92 -10.13 5.91 8.24
C ILE A 92 -11.35 5.09 8.66
N SER A 93 -12.39 5.74 9.17
CA SER A 93 -13.62 5.04 9.56
C SER A 93 -14.32 4.39 8.36
N SER A 94 -14.31 5.06 7.21
CA SER A 94 -14.89 4.56 5.96
C SER A 94 -14.15 3.33 5.44
N VAL A 95 -12.82 3.39 5.36
CA VAL A 95 -12.01 2.27 4.87
C VAL A 95 -12.07 1.06 5.81
N ARG A 96 -12.04 1.27 7.13
CA ARG A 96 -12.22 0.18 8.11
C ARG A 96 -13.57 -0.50 7.96
N ARG A 97 -14.65 0.26 7.75
CA ARG A 97 -15.97 -0.31 7.46
C ARG A 97 -15.96 -1.13 6.18
N ARG A 98 -15.33 -0.65 5.10
CA ARG A 98 -15.21 -1.39 3.84
C ARG A 98 -14.45 -2.71 4.03
N ILE A 99 -13.32 -2.68 4.72
CA ILE A 99 -12.50 -3.88 5.01
C ILE A 99 -13.31 -4.88 5.82
N ARG A 100 -13.95 -4.45 6.92
CA ARG A 100 -14.83 -5.32 7.72
C ARG A 100 -15.93 -5.97 6.88
N ARG A 101 -16.62 -5.19 6.04
CA ARG A 101 -17.66 -5.74 5.14
C ARG A 101 -17.09 -6.72 4.11
N ALA A 102 -15.88 -6.49 3.63
CA ALA A 102 -15.22 -7.41 2.71
C ALA A 102 -14.84 -8.72 3.40
N TRP A 103 -14.33 -8.67 4.64
CA TRP A 103 -14.12 -9.86 5.47
C TRP A 103 -15.42 -10.65 5.69
N GLU A 104 -16.50 -9.98 6.11
CA GLU A 104 -17.82 -10.60 6.30
C GLU A 104 -18.31 -11.30 5.03
N ARG A 105 -18.08 -10.71 3.85
CA ARG A 105 -18.48 -11.29 2.56
C ARG A 105 -17.56 -12.39 2.04
N SER A 106 -16.30 -12.41 2.47
CA SER A 106 -15.32 -13.42 2.05
C SER A 106 -15.58 -14.80 2.66
N GLY A 107 -16.35 -14.86 3.75
CA GLY A 107 -16.61 -16.11 4.49
C GLY A 107 -15.43 -16.60 5.35
N ILE A 108 -14.33 -15.83 5.42
CA ILE A 108 -13.13 -16.19 6.18
C ILE A 108 -13.44 -16.12 7.69
N PRO A 109 -13.06 -17.13 8.50
CA PRO A 109 -13.32 -17.14 9.94
C PRO A 109 -12.74 -15.92 10.66
N GLU A 110 -13.47 -15.37 11.64
CA GLU A 110 -13.09 -14.14 12.36
C GLU A 110 -11.69 -14.22 13.00
N HIS A 111 -11.29 -15.38 13.50
CA HIS A 111 -9.97 -15.58 14.12
C HIS A 111 -8.80 -15.53 13.13
N GLU A 112 -9.06 -15.61 11.82
CA GLU A 112 -8.09 -15.47 10.73
C GLU A 112 -8.10 -14.05 10.13
N GLN A 113 -9.11 -13.23 10.44
CA GLN A 113 -9.20 -11.87 9.93
C GLN A 113 -8.21 -10.96 10.68
N ARG A 114 -7.27 -10.36 9.95
CA ARG A 114 -6.23 -9.48 10.51
C ARG A 114 -6.27 -8.14 9.81
N THR A 115 -6.64 -7.10 10.55
CA THR A 115 -6.65 -5.72 10.04
C THR A 115 -5.99 -4.82 11.07
N HIS A 116 -4.99 -4.08 10.63
CA HIS A 116 -4.18 -3.20 11.46
C HIS A 116 -4.26 -1.77 10.97
N LEU A 117 -4.22 -0.83 11.89
CA LEU A 117 -3.80 0.53 11.58
C LEU A 117 -2.28 0.58 11.54
N LEU A 118 -1.74 1.37 10.61
CA LEU A 118 -0.30 1.60 10.56
C LEU A 118 0.20 2.22 11.86
N SER A 119 -0.58 3.12 12.46
CA SER A 119 -0.26 3.73 13.75
C SER A 119 -0.11 2.71 14.90
N GLU A 120 -0.82 1.58 14.86
CA GLU A 120 -0.69 0.50 15.85
C GLU A 120 0.64 -0.25 15.66
N LEU A 121 0.98 -0.57 14.41
CA LEU A 121 2.24 -1.25 14.07
C LEU A 121 3.45 -0.33 14.21
N ALA A 122 3.24 0.99 14.17
CA ALA A 122 4.29 1.98 14.33
C ALA A 122 4.89 2.00 15.75
N LEU A 123 4.23 1.36 16.72
CA LEU A 123 4.72 1.20 18.09
C LEU A 123 5.72 0.04 18.23
N LEU A 124 5.89 -0.78 17.20
CA LEU A 124 6.78 -1.93 17.24
C LEU A 124 8.25 -1.51 17.01
N PRO A 125 9.21 -2.00 17.80
CA PRO A 125 10.63 -1.67 17.63
C PRO A 125 11.18 -1.99 16.23
N ALA A 126 10.69 -3.08 15.62
CA ALA A 126 11.07 -3.47 14.26
C ALA A 126 10.65 -2.42 13.22
N TYR A 127 9.43 -1.89 13.33
CA TYR A 127 8.95 -0.81 12.50
C TYR A 127 9.78 0.47 12.71
N GLU A 128 10.00 0.88 13.96
CA GLU A 128 10.73 2.11 14.28
C GLU A 128 12.17 2.08 13.72
N LYS A 129 12.85 0.94 13.84
CA LYS A 129 14.19 0.74 13.27
C LYS A 129 14.19 0.92 11.75
N LEU A 130 13.21 0.35 11.05
CA LEU A 130 13.08 0.47 9.60
C LEU A 130 12.70 1.89 9.19
N HIS A 131 11.81 2.55 9.93
CA HIS A 131 11.41 3.94 9.69
C HIS A 131 12.58 4.90 9.80
N ARG A 132 13.43 4.73 10.82
CA ARG A 132 14.69 5.47 10.96
C ARG A 132 15.65 5.18 9.81
N ARG A 133 15.83 3.92 9.42
CA ARG A 133 16.65 3.54 8.25
C ARG A 133 16.16 4.24 6.96
N VAL A 134 14.84 4.37 6.76
CA VAL A 134 14.27 5.12 5.63
C VAL A 134 14.66 6.60 5.71
N ARG A 135 14.52 7.23 6.87
CA ARG A 135 14.89 8.65 7.06
C ARG A 135 16.39 8.90 6.88
N GLU A 136 17.23 8.01 7.39
CA GLU A 136 18.69 8.08 7.20
C GLU A 136 19.07 7.94 5.73
N ALA A 137 18.45 7.01 4.99
CA ALA A 137 18.68 6.84 3.56
C ALA A 137 18.24 8.07 2.76
N LEU A 138 17.09 8.67 3.09
CA LEU A 138 16.62 9.91 2.45
C LEU A 138 17.57 11.09 2.70
N ALA A 139 18.23 11.13 3.86
CA ALA A 139 19.18 12.19 4.18
C ALA A 139 20.58 11.99 3.57
N SER A 140 20.93 10.76 3.16
CA SER A 140 22.30 10.40 2.78
C SER A 140 22.47 9.84 1.35
N ASP A 141 21.39 9.42 0.68
CA ASP A 141 21.42 8.94 -0.70
C ASP A 141 20.44 9.77 -1.57
N GLU A 142 21.02 10.64 -2.40
CA GLU A 142 20.28 11.53 -3.30
C GLU A 142 19.34 10.76 -4.26
N ARG A 143 19.71 9.55 -4.68
CA ARG A 143 18.86 8.73 -5.55
C ARG A 143 17.60 8.29 -4.82
N VAL A 144 17.73 7.94 -3.53
CA VAL A 144 16.59 7.58 -2.68
C VAL A 144 15.68 8.79 -2.52
N PHE A 145 16.26 9.95 -2.20
CA PHE A 145 15.52 11.21 -2.09
C PHE A 145 14.76 11.54 -3.38
N ASP A 146 15.42 11.52 -4.53
CA ASP A 146 14.83 11.86 -5.83
C ASP A 146 13.70 10.92 -6.25
N VAL A 147 13.84 9.61 -5.99
CA VAL A 147 12.80 8.64 -6.32
C VAL A 147 11.60 8.83 -5.41
N CYS A 148 11.80 9.00 -4.10
CA CYS A 148 10.71 9.24 -3.16
C CYS A 148 10.02 10.58 -3.43
N GLN A 149 10.78 11.65 -3.69
CA GLN A 149 10.26 12.96 -4.04
C GLN A 149 9.43 12.88 -5.34
N ARG A 150 9.97 12.30 -6.43
CA ARG A 150 9.22 12.14 -7.68
C ARG A 150 7.96 11.30 -7.52
N THR A 151 8.00 10.27 -6.66
CA THR A 151 6.81 9.46 -6.32
C THR A 151 5.72 10.34 -5.71
N THR A 152 6.08 11.26 -4.83
CA THR A 152 5.16 12.21 -4.20
C THR A 152 4.78 13.42 -5.06
N SER A 153 5.64 13.84 -6.01
CA SER A 153 5.45 15.02 -6.86
C SER A 153 4.71 14.73 -8.17
N ARG A 154 4.86 13.54 -8.78
CA ARG A 154 3.95 13.07 -9.86
C ARG A 154 2.52 12.91 -9.38
N ALA A 155 2.37 12.98 -8.07
CA ALA A 155 1.15 13.00 -7.35
C ALA A 155 0.64 14.45 -7.11
N VAL A 156 1.12 15.45 -7.85
CA VAL A 156 0.68 16.86 -7.75
C VAL A 156 0.38 17.36 -9.17
N PRO A 157 -0.82 17.84 -9.49
CA PRO A 157 -1.01 18.62 -10.70
C PRO A 157 -0.28 19.95 -10.48
N VAL A 158 0.58 20.34 -11.43
CA VAL A 158 1.03 21.72 -11.53
C VAL A 158 -0.23 22.57 -11.71
N ALA A 159 -0.54 23.42 -10.75
CA ALA A 159 -1.67 24.32 -10.84
C ALA A 159 -1.38 25.36 -11.93
N GLU A 160 -1.93 25.17 -13.13
CA GLU A 160 -2.18 26.28 -14.01
C GLU A 160 -3.27 27.14 -13.35
N GLN A 161 -2.87 28.35 -12.96
CA GLN A 161 -3.78 29.41 -12.59
C GLN A 161 -4.56 29.81 -13.84
N THR A 162 -5.80 29.34 -13.98
CA THR A 162 -6.78 29.99 -14.86
C THR A 162 -8.12 30.09 -14.14
N GLY A 163 -8.66 31.31 -14.20
CA GLY A 163 -9.78 31.77 -13.40
C GLY A 163 -11.13 31.14 -13.73
N GLU A 164 -12.03 31.37 -12.77
CA GLU A 164 -13.47 31.59 -12.91
C GLU A 164 -14.36 30.52 -13.58
N GLY A 165 -15.32 30.03 -12.78
CA GLY A 165 -16.70 29.94 -13.25
C GLY A 165 -17.35 28.56 -13.34
N THR A 166 -18.36 28.38 -12.48
CA THR A 166 -19.59 27.56 -12.68
C THR A 166 -19.53 26.03 -12.54
N GLY A 167 -20.14 25.55 -11.45
CA GLY A 167 -21.31 24.66 -11.53
C GLY A 167 -21.15 23.27 -12.14
N SER A 168 -20.39 22.38 -11.50
CA SER A 168 -20.66 20.93 -11.48
C SER A 168 -19.85 20.32 -10.34
N VAL A 169 -20.51 19.68 -9.37
CA VAL A 169 -19.79 18.94 -8.30
C VAL A 169 -19.30 17.63 -8.91
N ALA A 170 -18.21 17.74 -9.67
CA ALA A 170 -17.39 16.60 -10.02
C ALA A 170 -16.82 16.05 -8.71
N VAL A 171 -17.27 14.86 -8.31
CA VAL A 171 -16.66 14.10 -7.21
C VAL A 171 -15.24 13.77 -7.68
N PRO A 172 -14.17 14.29 -7.04
CA PRO A 172 -12.82 14.04 -7.51
C PRO A 172 -12.50 12.55 -7.32
N ALA A 173 -11.92 11.93 -8.35
CA ALA A 173 -11.10 10.74 -8.17
C ALA A 173 -10.06 11.03 -7.06
N PRO A 174 -9.64 10.04 -6.24
CA PRO A 174 -8.68 10.26 -5.16
C PRO A 174 -7.51 11.12 -5.64
N GLY A 175 -7.49 12.36 -5.14
CA GLY A 175 -6.57 13.40 -5.58
C GLY A 175 -5.14 13.08 -5.16
N PRO A 176 -4.14 13.52 -5.94
CA PRO A 176 -2.89 12.80 -5.98
C PRO A 176 -1.89 13.15 -4.86
N HIS A 177 -2.08 14.16 -4.01
CA HIS A 177 -1.04 14.54 -3.04
C HIS A 177 -0.81 13.46 -1.96
N LEU A 178 0.32 12.77 -2.01
CA LEU A 178 0.87 12.01 -0.91
C LEU A 178 2.07 12.78 -0.37
N ALA A 179 1.98 13.34 0.83
CA ALA A 179 3.13 13.95 1.50
C ALA A 179 4.26 12.91 1.65
N LEU A 180 5.52 13.34 1.50
CA LEU A 180 6.69 12.48 1.66
C LEU A 180 6.65 11.67 2.97
N ASP A 181 6.16 12.25 4.06
CA ASP A 181 5.99 11.54 5.34
C ASP A 181 5.03 10.36 5.28
N TYR A 182 3.97 10.45 4.46
CA TYR A 182 3.03 9.35 4.28
C TYR A 182 3.70 8.19 3.53
N LEU A 183 4.49 8.49 2.49
CA LEU A 183 5.31 7.48 1.82
C LEU A 183 6.34 6.87 2.80
N ILE A 184 7.05 7.70 3.56
CA ILE A 184 8.04 7.25 4.56
C ILE A 184 7.40 6.30 5.57
N ASP A 185 6.17 6.60 6.02
CA ASP A 185 5.46 5.76 6.98
C ASP A 185 5.14 4.37 6.43
N GLU A 186 4.87 4.23 5.13
CA GLU A 186 4.55 2.96 4.48
C GLU A 186 5.79 2.14 4.10
N MET A 187 6.91 2.80 3.75
CA MET A 187 8.13 2.13 3.26
C MET A 187 8.64 0.97 4.14
N PRO A 188 8.59 1.01 5.49
CA PRO A 188 8.96 -0.14 6.32
C PRO A 188 8.30 -1.46 5.91
N PHE A 189 7.03 -1.43 5.49
CA PHE A 189 6.30 -2.62 5.04
C PHE A 189 6.74 -3.13 3.67
N PHE A 190 7.22 -2.24 2.81
CA PHE A 190 7.86 -2.65 1.55
C PHE A 190 9.28 -3.16 1.76
N ILE A 191 9.93 -2.84 2.90
CA ILE A 191 11.32 -3.24 3.15
C ILE A 191 11.40 -4.57 3.89
N ASP A 192 10.65 -4.73 4.98
CA ASP A 192 10.77 -5.92 5.85
C ASP A 192 9.52 -6.12 6.73
N THR A 193 8.38 -6.41 6.08
CA THR A 193 7.17 -6.91 6.76
C THR A 193 7.43 -8.17 7.59
N PRO A 194 8.26 -9.15 7.15
CA PRO A 194 8.58 -10.34 7.94
C PRO A 194 9.02 -10.03 9.36
N ASN A 195 9.94 -9.08 9.52
CA ASN A 195 10.42 -8.65 10.83
C ASN A 195 9.39 -7.84 11.62
N ILE A 196 8.54 -7.04 10.95
CA ILE A 196 7.48 -6.27 11.64
C ILE A 196 6.38 -7.19 12.20
N LEU A 197 5.94 -8.18 11.42
CA LEU A 197 4.78 -9.02 11.76
C LEU A 197 5.14 -10.42 12.29
N GLY A 198 6.43 -10.74 12.36
CA GLY A 198 6.94 -12.02 12.84
C GLY A 198 6.55 -13.19 11.94
N VAL A 199 6.64 -13.02 10.61
CA VAL A 199 6.32 -14.05 9.62
C VAL A 199 7.60 -14.51 8.88
N PRO A 200 7.67 -15.75 8.37
CA PRO A 200 8.90 -16.27 7.75
C PRO A 200 9.32 -15.52 6.48
N SER A 201 8.35 -15.19 5.63
CA SER A 201 8.50 -14.37 4.44
C SER A 201 7.19 -13.65 4.13
N SER A 202 7.24 -12.58 3.35
CA SER A 202 6.06 -11.79 3.00
C SER A 202 6.15 -11.19 1.61
N LEU A 203 5.03 -11.19 0.92
CA LEU A 203 4.78 -10.30 -0.21
C LEU A 203 3.93 -9.12 0.26
N VAL A 204 4.23 -7.91 -0.23
CA VAL A 204 3.31 -6.78 -0.17
C VAL A 204 2.59 -6.65 -1.51
N ASN A 205 1.30 -6.35 -1.47
CA ASN A 205 0.50 -6.12 -2.66
C ASN A 205 0.24 -4.63 -2.88
N TYR A 206 0.33 -4.21 -4.15
CA TYR A 206 -0.31 -2.99 -4.63
C TYR A 206 -0.99 -3.19 -6.00
N HIS A 207 -1.94 -2.33 -6.35
CA HIS A 207 -2.67 -2.41 -7.63
C HIS A 207 -2.06 -1.54 -8.73
N MET A 208 -1.10 -0.67 -8.37
CA MET A 208 -0.40 0.23 -9.28
C MET A 208 1.11 0.00 -9.20
N PRO A 209 1.89 0.38 -10.25
CA PRO A 209 3.34 0.36 -10.18
C PRO A 209 3.86 1.15 -8.97
N VAL A 210 4.82 0.58 -8.26
CA VAL A 210 5.46 1.18 -7.08
C VAL A 210 6.80 1.78 -7.51
N PRO A 211 6.94 3.11 -7.66
CA PRO A 211 8.11 3.69 -8.36
C PRO A 211 9.45 3.47 -7.64
N PHE A 212 9.43 3.28 -6.32
CA PHE A 212 10.61 2.97 -5.52
C PHE A 212 10.92 1.47 -5.42
N ALA A 213 10.13 0.59 -6.04
CA ALA A 213 10.36 -0.86 -5.99
C ALA A 213 11.76 -1.26 -6.51
N GLY A 214 12.27 -0.53 -7.51
CA GLY A 214 13.62 -0.75 -8.03
C GLY A 214 14.70 -0.53 -6.97
N LEU A 215 14.53 0.44 -6.07
CA LEU A 215 15.47 0.67 -4.97
C LEU A 215 15.49 -0.47 -3.95
N LEU A 216 14.37 -1.18 -3.80
CA LEU A 216 14.20 -2.19 -2.75
C LEU A 216 14.57 -3.60 -3.24
N TYR A 217 14.19 -3.94 -4.47
CA TYR A 217 14.15 -5.34 -4.92
C TYR A 217 15.14 -5.69 -6.04
N THR A 218 15.68 -4.70 -6.75
CA THR A 218 16.61 -4.94 -7.88
C THR A 218 17.87 -4.09 -7.81
N GLY A 219 17.83 -2.95 -7.12
CA GLY A 219 18.96 -2.06 -6.93
C GLY A 219 19.83 -2.43 -5.73
N ASP A 220 21.02 -1.86 -5.74
CA ASP A 220 21.91 -1.83 -4.59
C ASP A 220 21.82 -0.48 -3.88
N GLY A 221 21.67 -0.51 -2.56
CA GLY A 221 21.52 0.70 -1.78
C GLY A 221 21.10 0.45 -0.34
N PRO A 222 21.04 1.52 0.46
CA PRO A 222 20.77 1.44 1.90
C PRO A 222 19.38 0.92 2.22
N LEU A 223 18.44 0.88 1.26
CA LEU A 223 17.07 0.40 1.45
C LEU A 223 16.77 -0.96 0.82
N ARG A 224 17.80 -1.70 0.37
CA ARG A 224 17.60 -3.05 -0.18
C ARG A 224 16.82 -3.92 0.81
N ALA A 225 15.74 -4.53 0.32
CA ALA A 225 14.89 -5.43 1.08
C ALA A 225 15.62 -6.77 1.29
N PRO A 226 15.45 -7.44 2.45
CA PRO A 226 15.97 -8.79 2.63
C PRO A 226 15.26 -9.78 1.70
N SER A 227 15.88 -10.94 1.43
CA SER A 227 15.38 -11.93 0.46
C SER A 227 14.02 -12.56 0.82
N HIS A 228 13.55 -12.39 2.05
CA HIS A 228 12.24 -12.84 2.51
C HIS A 228 11.12 -11.79 2.35
N GLN A 229 11.41 -10.62 1.80
CA GLN A 229 10.43 -9.59 1.45
C GLN A 229 10.33 -9.48 -0.08
N GLY A 230 9.11 -9.32 -0.60
CA GLY A 230 8.89 -9.04 -2.02
C GLY A 230 7.63 -8.22 -2.29
N LEU A 231 7.40 -7.94 -3.57
CA LEU A 231 6.26 -7.18 -4.08
C LEU A 231 5.55 -7.96 -5.18
N ILE A 232 4.22 -7.96 -5.12
CA ILE A 232 3.36 -8.37 -6.23
C ILE A 232 2.44 -7.21 -6.64
N LEU A 233 2.23 -7.07 -7.95
CA LEU A 233 1.18 -6.21 -8.47
C LEU A 233 -0.07 -7.05 -8.75
N LEU A 234 -1.23 -6.54 -8.32
CA LEU A 234 -2.53 -7.11 -8.68
C LEU A 234 -3.22 -6.17 -9.66
N ARG A 235 -3.24 -6.54 -10.95
CA ARG A 235 -3.96 -5.77 -11.97
C ARG A 235 -5.33 -6.36 -12.22
N ASP A 236 -6.35 -5.53 -12.29
CA ASP A 236 -7.70 -5.98 -12.65
C ASP A 236 -7.75 -6.28 -14.16
N ARG A 237 -8.10 -7.51 -14.55
CA ARG A 237 -8.26 -7.89 -15.98
C ARG A 237 -9.38 -7.11 -16.67
N ALA A 238 -10.35 -6.59 -15.92
CA ALA A 238 -11.43 -5.81 -16.51
C ALA A 238 -10.97 -4.42 -16.99
N ALA A 239 -9.83 -3.91 -16.51
CA ALA A 239 -9.29 -2.61 -16.91
C ALA A 239 -8.48 -2.65 -18.22
N GLU A 240 -8.27 -3.83 -18.80
CA GLU A 240 -7.53 -4.03 -20.06
C GLU A 240 -8.45 -4.27 -21.28
N ARG A 241 -9.78 -4.15 -21.10
CA ARG A 241 -10.79 -4.21 -22.18
C ARG A 241 -11.43 -2.85 -22.39
#